data_AF-A0A074VPH3-F1
#
_entry.id   AF-A0A074VPH3-F1
#
_cell.length_a   1.000
_cell.length_b   1.000
_cell.length_c   1.000
_cell.angle_alpha   90.00
_cell.angle_beta   90.00
_cell.angle_gamma   90.00
#
_symmetry.space_group_name_H-M   'P 1'
#
loop_
_entity.id
_entity.type
_entity.pdbx_description
1 polymer ?
#
loop_
_entity_poly.entity_id
_entity_poly.type
_entity_poly.pdbx_seq_one_letter_code
_entity_poly.pdbx_strand_id
1 'polypeptide(L)'
;VDLLGLDDPVEIPSRATQPPPGPAKTPKTTVPTRKAPIARPTAIPRQESALSNDDAWDDFEISQPSQSSPQANTPEPTAQIRLPNDVLGDLTALPTTTGVAPSNIPPPSVLLTIFPTVLTSLAHQFLQPLSALPSSQKSHFLMTAATKTFLASYVTLANVLGYIIAGRKSRWKRDKHLAQSMRIGPAMSGRSGGMKLTGLDKSEAGREDTEVQVVLSVWREQAGRLKTAVTGASVHGSKLTVPELGDALPVRVAKGSEGAITSTQACALCGLKREERVAKVDVAVEDSFGEFWVEGTNMHRSCLRFWELFKARLMSR
;
A
#
# COMPACT_ATOMS: atom_id res chain seq x y z
N VAL A 1 -9.98 53.69 59.35
CA VAL A 1 -11.18 53.37 60.16
C VAL A 1 -11.66 52.01 59.71
N ASP A 2 -11.40 51.06 60.59
CA ASP A 2 -11.74 49.65 60.54
C ASP A 2 -13.20 49.50 60.98
N LEU A 3 -14.02 48.70 60.29
CA LEU A 3 -15.36 48.32 60.76
C LEU A 3 -15.85 47.03 60.07
N LEU A 4 -15.84 45.97 60.88
CA LEU A 4 -16.76 44.83 60.90
C LEU A 4 -16.38 43.58 60.08
N GLY A 5 -15.55 42.76 60.72
CA GLY A 5 -15.64 41.31 60.62
C GLY A 5 -16.85 40.75 61.39
N LEU A 6 -17.32 39.60 60.94
CA LEU A 6 -17.99 38.59 61.76
C LEU A 6 -17.51 37.21 61.28
N ASP A 7 -16.73 36.58 62.16
CA ASP A 7 -16.41 35.16 62.21
C ASP A 7 -17.66 34.29 62.39
N ASP A 8 -17.65 33.06 61.84
CA ASP A 8 -17.77 31.79 62.61
C ASP A 8 -17.81 30.54 61.68
N PRO A 9 -17.52 29.31 62.17
CA PRO A 9 -16.52 28.45 61.53
C PRO A 9 -16.91 26.97 61.32
N VAL A 10 -15.93 26.19 60.83
CA VAL A 10 -15.73 24.72 60.92
C VAL A 10 -16.66 23.78 60.11
N GLU A 11 -16.07 23.03 59.16
CA GLU A 11 -15.91 21.56 59.27
C GLU A 11 -15.10 20.99 58.08
N ILE A 12 -13.93 20.45 58.40
CA ILE A 12 -13.09 19.65 57.51
C ILE A 12 -13.38 18.18 57.82
N PRO A 13 -13.59 17.33 56.80
CA PRO A 13 -13.20 15.94 56.91
C PRO A 13 -12.01 15.65 56.01
N SER A 14 -10.87 15.50 56.67
CA SER A 14 -9.68 14.82 56.20
C SER A 14 -10.03 13.40 55.77
N ARG A 15 -9.69 13.00 54.54
CA ARG A 15 -9.29 11.61 54.29
C ARG A 15 -8.33 11.51 53.13
N ALA A 16 -7.05 11.54 53.49
CA ALA A 16 -5.98 10.94 52.73
C ALA A 16 -6.25 9.44 52.59
N THR A 17 -6.24 8.94 51.35
CA THR A 17 -6.15 7.51 51.08
C THR A 17 -4.76 7.26 50.50
N GLN A 18 -3.86 6.80 51.36
CA GLN A 18 -2.55 6.28 50.98
C GLN A 18 -2.71 5.01 50.11
N PRO A 19 -1.83 4.79 49.12
CA PRO A 19 -1.75 3.52 48.42
C PRO A 19 -1.05 2.46 49.29
N PRO A 20 -1.45 1.18 49.21
CA PRO A 20 -0.79 0.11 49.95
C PRO A 20 0.60 -0.20 49.36
N PRO A 21 1.56 -0.62 50.21
CA PRO A 21 2.97 -0.80 49.84
C PRO A 21 3.19 -2.11 49.08
N GLY A 22 4.07 -2.06 48.08
CA GLY A 22 4.60 -3.26 47.44
C GLY A 22 5.64 -3.97 48.30
N PRO A 23 5.83 -5.29 48.14
CA PRO A 23 6.99 -5.97 48.68
C PRO A 23 8.11 -6.12 47.64
N ALA A 24 9.25 -5.52 48.00
CA ALA A 24 10.61 -6.05 47.95
C ALA A 24 11.14 -6.75 46.69
N LYS A 25 12.15 -6.09 46.10
CA LYS A 25 13.21 -6.71 45.30
C LYS A 25 14.02 -7.69 46.15
N THR A 26 14.31 -8.87 45.61
CA THR A 26 15.52 -9.63 45.95
C THR A 26 16.34 -9.87 44.68
N PRO A 27 17.65 -9.63 44.71
CA PRO A 27 18.56 -9.89 43.60
C PRO A 27 19.18 -11.28 43.71
N LYS A 28 19.41 -11.95 42.58
CA LYS A 28 20.27 -13.13 42.35
C LYS A 28 19.92 -13.64 40.93
N THR A 29 20.80 -14.06 40.03
CA THR A 29 22.25 -14.16 39.96
C THR A 29 22.55 -14.36 38.49
N THR A 30 23.47 -13.58 37.95
CA THR A 30 24.16 -13.86 36.68
C THR A 30 25.00 -15.14 36.82
N VAL A 31 24.76 -16.14 35.98
CA VAL A 31 25.81 -17.11 35.59
C VAL A 31 25.82 -17.24 34.07
N PRO A 32 26.97 -17.06 33.42
CA PRO A 32 27.12 -17.16 31.98
C PRO A 32 27.44 -18.61 31.58
N THR A 33 26.86 -19.08 30.47
CA THR A 33 27.32 -20.35 29.88
C THR A 33 27.60 -20.17 28.39
N ARG A 34 28.88 -19.92 28.14
CA ARG A 34 29.73 -20.28 27.00
C ARG A 34 29.05 -20.55 25.65
N LYS A 35 29.31 -19.61 24.74
CA LYS A 35 29.45 -19.86 23.30
C LYS A 35 30.54 -20.92 23.08
N ALA A 36 30.24 -21.95 22.28
CA ALA A 36 31.26 -22.84 21.72
C ALA A 36 31.96 -22.16 20.52
N PRO A 37 33.26 -22.41 20.29
CA PRO A 37 34.08 -21.61 19.40
C PRO A 37 33.96 -22.02 17.94
N ILE A 38 33.95 -21.01 17.07
CA ILE A 38 34.27 -21.12 15.65
C ILE A 38 35.74 -21.55 15.54
N ALA A 39 35.99 -22.74 14.99
CA ALA A 39 37.32 -23.15 14.56
C ALA A 39 37.42 -22.93 13.04
N ARG A 40 38.24 -21.94 12.65
CA ARG A 40 38.78 -21.75 11.31
C ARG A 40 40.25 -22.17 11.35
N PRO A 41 40.68 -23.04 10.43
CA PRO A 41 42.05 -23.01 9.91
C PRO A 41 41.95 -22.75 8.39
N THR A 42 42.36 -21.58 7.91
CA THR A 42 43.72 -21.24 7.45
C THR A 42 44.14 -22.02 6.20
N ALA A 43 44.46 -21.21 5.20
CA ALA A 43 44.86 -21.44 3.82
C ALA A 43 46.21 -22.16 3.59
N ILE A 44 46.21 -22.99 2.52
CA ILE A 44 47.22 -23.21 1.44
C ILE A 44 48.54 -23.92 1.84
N PRO A 45 48.99 -24.95 1.08
CA PRO A 45 49.90 -24.74 -0.07
C PRO A 45 49.45 -25.29 -1.43
N ARG A 46 49.74 -24.48 -2.44
CA ARG A 46 49.83 -24.72 -3.88
C ARG A 46 50.78 -25.89 -4.17
N GLN A 47 50.34 -26.85 -4.99
CA GLN A 47 51.23 -27.74 -5.73
C GLN A 47 51.05 -27.48 -7.21
N GLU A 48 52.13 -26.95 -7.80
CA GLU A 48 52.39 -26.93 -9.23
C GLU A 48 52.73 -28.35 -9.67
N SER A 49 52.07 -28.82 -10.73
CA SER A 49 52.60 -29.85 -11.61
C SER A 49 52.59 -29.28 -13.02
N ALA A 50 53.77 -28.83 -13.45
CA ALA A 50 54.09 -28.63 -14.85
C ALA A 50 54.04 -29.99 -15.58
N LEU A 51 53.50 -30.01 -16.80
CA LEU A 51 54.19 -30.42 -18.04
C LEU A 51 53.20 -30.65 -19.18
N SER A 52 53.58 -30.12 -20.36
CA SER A 52 53.07 -30.35 -21.73
C SER A 52 51.63 -29.88 -22.00
N ASN A 53 51.36 -29.01 -22.97
CA ASN A 53 51.84 -29.06 -24.35
C ASN A 53 51.91 -27.64 -24.95
N ASP A 54 53.11 -27.19 -25.31
CA ASP A 54 53.31 -26.18 -26.34
C ASP A 54 53.15 -26.91 -27.69
N ASP A 55 52.19 -26.50 -28.51
CA ASP A 55 52.34 -26.57 -29.96
C ASP A 55 51.37 -25.59 -30.63
N ALA A 56 52.00 -24.57 -31.23
CA ALA A 56 51.40 -23.48 -31.95
C ALA A 56 50.82 -23.95 -33.28
N TRP A 57 49.55 -23.63 -33.55
CA TRP A 57 49.01 -23.52 -34.91
C TRP A 57 48.03 -22.36 -34.97
N ASP A 58 48.62 -21.21 -35.25
CA ASP A 58 47.99 -20.06 -35.88
C ASP A 58 47.57 -20.48 -37.30
N ASP A 59 46.27 -20.58 -37.56
CA ASP A 59 45.76 -20.72 -38.93
C ASP A 59 44.56 -19.79 -39.15
N PHE A 60 44.90 -18.61 -39.66
CA PHE A 60 43.97 -17.65 -40.22
C PHE A 60 43.43 -18.18 -41.55
N GLU A 61 42.36 -18.98 -41.49
CA GLU A 61 41.68 -19.40 -42.71
C GLU A 61 40.76 -18.28 -43.23
N ILE A 62 41.27 -17.59 -44.25
CA ILE A 62 40.55 -16.64 -45.11
C ILE A 62 39.38 -17.36 -45.77
N SER A 63 38.16 -17.10 -45.31
CA SER A 63 36.94 -17.55 -46.00
C SER A 63 36.40 -16.46 -46.93
N GLN A 64 36.61 -16.63 -48.24
CA GLN A 64 35.96 -15.90 -49.33
C GLN A 64 34.50 -16.39 -49.55
N PRO A 65 33.65 -15.61 -50.25
CA PRO A 65 32.23 -15.49 -49.92
C PRO A 65 31.36 -16.61 -50.51
N SER A 66 30.63 -17.32 -49.67
CA SER A 66 29.55 -18.21 -50.07
C SER A 66 28.23 -17.44 -50.20
N GLN A 67 27.88 -17.20 -51.46
CA GLN A 67 26.54 -17.05 -52.04
C GLN A 67 25.37 -16.87 -51.05
N SER A 68 24.85 -15.64 -51.03
CA SER A 68 23.60 -15.25 -50.38
C SER A 68 22.42 -16.08 -50.91
N SER A 69 21.99 -17.05 -50.12
CA SER A 69 20.61 -17.53 -50.19
C SER A 69 19.71 -16.45 -49.57
N PRO A 70 18.61 -16.02 -50.20
CA PRO A 70 17.67 -15.10 -49.57
C PRO A 70 17.01 -15.83 -48.40
N GLN A 71 17.56 -15.61 -47.20
CA GLN A 71 16.93 -16.00 -45.96
C GLN A 71 15.61 -15.24 -45.92
N ALA A 72 14.52 -15.98 -46.09
CA ALA A 72 13.18 -15.45 -45.91
C ALA A 72 13.14 -14.80 -44.53
N ASN A 73 13.03 -13.47 -44.51
CA ASN A 73 12.69 -12.71 -43.33
C ASN A 73 11.29 -13.14 -42.90
N THR A 74 11.22 -14.24 -42.16
CA THR A 74 10.06 -14.51 -41.31
C THR A 74 10.10 -13.41 -40.24
N PRO A 75 9.15 -12.47 -40.20
CA PRO A 75 9.08 -11.54 -39.08
C PRO A 75 8.87 -12.39 -37.83
N GLU A 76 9.90 -12.46 -36.98
CA GLU A 76 9.76 -12.99 -35.63
C GLU A 76 8.58 -12.26 -35.00
N PRO A 77 7.52 -12.97 -34.53
CA PRO A 77 6.38 -12.33 -33.94
C PRO A 77 6.85 -11.67 -32.66
N THR A 78 7.16 -10.37 -32.74
CA THR A 78 7.52 -9.57 -31.58
C THR A 78 6.34 -9.68 -30.64
N ALA A 79 6.50 -10.34 -29.50
CA ALA A 79 5.45 -10.47 -28.49
C ALA A 79 5.18 -9.07 -27.92
N GLN A 80 4.32 -8.30 -28.60
CA GLN A 80 3.95 -6.96 -28.20
C GLN A 80 3.01 -7.07 -27.00
N ILE A 81 3.55 -6.83 -25.81
CA ILE A 81 2.73 -6.66 -24.61
C ILE A 81 1.79 -5.48 -24.84
N ARG A 82 0.49 -5.72 -24.77
CA ARG A 82 -0.53 -4.66 -24.75
C ARG A 82 -0.77 -4.25 -23.30
N LEU A 83 -0.79 -2.93 -23.06
CA LEU A 83 -1.14 -2.40 -21.75
C LEU A 83 -2.65 -2.57 -21.51
N PRO A 84 -3.07 -3.22 -20.40
CA PRO A 84 -4.48 -3.49 -20.11
C PRO A 84 -5.19 -2.24 -19.56
N ASN A 85 -5.34 -1.24 -20.42
CA ASN A 85 -5.94 0.05 -20.08
C ASN A 85 -7.44 -0.05 -19.77
N ASP A 86 -8.12 -1.06 -20.30
CA ASP A 86 -9.51 -1.40 -20.00
C ASP A 86 -9.71 -1.89 -18.55
N VAL A 87 -8.67 -2.48 -17.97
CA VAL A 87 -8.71 -3.00 -16.59
C VAL A 87 -8.46 -1.91 -15.55
N LEU A 88 -7.46 -1.05 -15.79
CA LEU A 88 -6.95 -0.09 -14.79
C LEU A 88 -7.26 1.37 -15.11
N GLY A 89 -7.32 1.74 -16.39
CA GLY A 89 -7.33 3.14 -16.82
C GLY A 89 -6.11 3.94 -16.37
N ASP A 90 -6.21 5.27 -16.48
CA ASP A 90 -5.21 6.20 -15.97
C ASP A 90 -5.65 6.75 -14.61
N LEU A 91 -5.02 6.26 -13.54
CA LEU A 91 -5.22 6.69 -12.15
C LEU A 91 -4.40 7.95 -11.78
N THR A 92 -3.48 8.37 -12.65
CA THR A 92 -2.65 9.56 -12.44
C THR A 92 -3.26 10.83 -13.03
N ALA A 93 -4.19 10.68 -13.98
CA ALA A 93 -4.96 11.77 -14.55
C ALA A 93 -5.67 12.64 -13.50
N LEU A 94 -5.90 13.92 -13.84
CA LEU A 94 -6.66 14.83 -13.00
C LEU A 94 -8.10 14.32 -12.86
N PRO A 95 -8.68 14.32 -11.64
CA PRO A 95 -10.09 14.00 -11.46
C PRO A 95 -10.99 14.97 -12.22
N THR A 96 -12.11 14.50 -12.75
CA THR A 96 -13.08 15.34 -13.47
C THR A 96 -14.14 15.92 -12.54
N THR A 97 -14.39 15.25 -11.42
CA THR A 97 -15.37 15.69 -10.42
C THR A 97 -14.76 16.77 -9.53
N THR A 98 -15.30 17.99 -9.62
CA THR A 98 -14.93 19.11 -8.75
C THR A 98 -16.19 19.63 -8.05
N GLY A 99 -16.15 19.80 -6.73
CA GLY A 99 -17.16 20.55 -5.98
C GLY A 99 -18.04 19.79 -4.97
N VAL A 100 -18.39 18.52 -5.20
CA VAL A 100 -19.21 17.75 -4.25
C VAL A 100 -18.67 16.33 -4.06
N ALA A 101 -18.57 15.90 -2.80
CA ALA A 101 -18.18 14.54 -2.46
C ALA A 101 -19.24 13.53 -2.97
N PRO A 102 -18.84 12.42 -3.61
CA PRO A 102 -19.78 11.36 -3.96
C PRO A 102 -20.44 10.78 -2.70
N SER A 103 -21.78 10.77 -2.68
CA SER A 103 -22.59 10.34 -1.53
C SER A 103 -22.86 8.84 -1.47
N ASN A 104 -22.55 8.11 -2.54
CA ASN A 104 -22.91 6.72 -2.77
C ASN A 104 -21.72 5.75 -2.72
N ILE A 105 -20.68 6.08 -1.95
CA ILE A 105 -19.52 5.20 -1.77
C ILE A 105 -19.92 4.02 -0.88
N PRO A 106 -19.82 2.77 -1.36
CA PRO A 106 -20.22 1.58 -0.61
C PRO A 106 -19.29 1.30 0.59
N PRO A 107 -19.66 0.39 1.51
CA PRO A 107 -18.80 0.02 2.64
C PRO A 107 -17.41 -0.50 2.19
N PRO A 108 -16.36 -0.39 3.04
CA PRO A 108 -15.02 -0.87 2.68
C PRO A 108 -14.98 -2.35 2.29
N SER A 109 -15.83 -3.19 2.90
CA SER A 109 -15.99 -4.61 2.51
C SER A 109 -16.28 -4.76 1.02
N VAL A 110 -17.21 -3.97 0.46
CA VAL A 110 -17.52 -3.96 -0.98
C VAL A 110 -16.36 -3.37 -1.80
N LEU A 111 -15.75 -2.28 -1.35
CA LEU A 111 -14.60 -1.66 -2.04
C LEU A 111 -13.44 -2.65 -2.20
N LEU A 112 -13.18 -3.48 -1.19
CA LEU A 112 -12.08 -4.45 -1.21
C LEU A 112 -12.29 -5.56 -2.26
N THR A 113 -13.54 -5.95 -2.54
CA THR A 113 -13.84 -7.05 -3.48
C THR A 113 -13.40 -6.81 -4.92
N ILE A 114 -13.16 -5.55 -5.32
CA ILE A 114 -12.75 -5.25 -6.69
C ILE A 114 -11.27 -5.55 -6.93
N PHE A 115 -10.44 -5.39 -5.91
CA PHE A 115 -8.99 -5.49 -6.03
C PHE A 115 -8.52 -6.88 -6.48
N PRO A 116 -8.99 -8.02 -5.94
CA PRO A 116 -8.51 -9.33 -6.36
C PRO A 116 -8.69 -9.53 -7.86
N THR A 117 -9.87 -9.15 -8.40
CA THR A 117 -10.16 -9.28 -9.83
C THR A 117 -9.24 -8.39 -10.68
N VAL A 118 -9.06 -7.14 -10.29
CA VAL A 118 -8.20 -6.19 -11.01
C VAL A 118 -6.74 -6.63 -10.95
N LEU A 119 -6.24 -6.98 -9.78
CA LEU A 119 -4.85 -7.39 -9.55
C LEU A 119 -4.53 -8.66 -10.34
N THR A 120 -5.36 -9.70 -10.28
CA THR A 120 -5.18 -10.93 -11.06
C THR A 120 -5.17 -10.65 -12.56
N SER A 121 -6.08 -9.81 -13.07
CA SER A 121 -6.08 -9.40 -14.48
C SER A 121 -4.79 -8.68 -14.87
N LEU A 122 -4.30 -7.76 -14.03
CA LEU A 122 -3.03 -7.06 -14.27
C LEU A 122 -1.83 -8.00 -14.20
N ALA A 123 -1.84 -8.97 -13.29
CA ALA A 123 -0.80 -9.99 -13.23
C ALA A 123 -0.73 -10.80 -14.53
N HIS A 124 -1.89 -11.29 -15.01
CA HIS A 124 -1.98 -12.15 -16.18
C HIS A 124 -1.71 -11.41 -17.49
N GLN A 125 -2.27 -10.21 -17.66
CA GLN A 125 -2.20 -9.48 -18.93
C GLN A 125 -0.93 -8.65 -19.07
N PHE A 126 -0.27 -8.30 -17.97
CA PHE A 126 0.90 -7.42 -17.98
C PHE A 126 2.13 -8.02 -17.30
N LEU A 127 2.08 -8.34 -16.00
CA LEU A 127 3.29 -8.73 -15.25
C LEU A 127 3.87 -10.09 -15.69
N GLN A 128 3.01 -11.06 -16.02
CA GLN A 128 3.42 -12.37 -16.52
C GLN A 128 4.08 -12.25 -17.92
N PRO A 129 3.45 -11.65 -18.94
CA PRO A 129 4.09 -11.39 -20.24
C PRO A 129 5.40 -10.60 -20.11
N LEU A 130 5.44 -9.57 -19.26
CA LEU A 130 6.63 -8.75 -19.03
C LEU A 130 7.79 -9.54 -18.43
N SER A 131 7.50 -10.58 -17.67
CA SER A 131 8.51 -11.46 -17.09
C SER A 131 9.06 -12.48 -18.09
N ALA A 132 8.29 -12.80 -19.14
CA ALA A 132 8.68 -13.73 -20.19
C ALA A 132 9.50 -13.07 -21.32
N LEU A 133 9.50 -11.74 -21.42
CA LEU A 133 10.27 -11.01 -22.42
C LEU A 133 11.80 -11.14 -22.21
N PRO A 134 12.59 -11.22 -23.28
CA PRO A 134 14.04 -11.07 -23.22
C PRO A 134 14.44 -9.72 -22.60
N SER A 135 15.58 -9.69 -21.89
CA SER A 135 16.03 -8.51 -21.13
C SER A 135 16.14 -7.23 -21.98
N SER A 136 16.59 -7.32 -23.24
CA SER A 136 16.71 -6.18 -24.15
C SER A 136 15.34 -5.59 -24.51
N GLN A 137 14.39 -6.43 -24.92
CA GLN A 137 13.03 -6.02 -25.26
C GLN A 137 12.29 -5.47 -24.04
N LYS A 138 12.48 -6.11 -22.88
CA LYS A 138 11.91 -5.67 -21.60
C LYS A 138 12.38 -4.27 -21.22
N SER A 139 13.69 -3.99 -21.34
CA SER A 139 14.24 -2.66 -21.06
C SER A 139 13.64 -1.60 -21.98
N HIS A 140 13.63 -1.85 -23.29
CA HIS A 140 13.04 -0.94 -24.28
C HIS A 140 11.56 -0.65 -24.00
N PHE A 141 10.78 -1.70 -23.70
CA PHE A 141 9.36 -1.57 -23.38
C PHE A 141 9.11 -0.74 -22.11
N LEU A 142 9.91 -0.94 -21.05
CA LEU A 142 9.81 -0.19 -19.78
C LEU A 142 10.24 1.27 -19.90
N MET A 143 11.04 1.63 -20.90
CA MET A 143 11.46 3.01 -21.15
C MET A 143 10.36 3.88 -21.77
N THR A 144 9.38 3.26 -22.44
CA THR A 144 8.26 3.95 -23.12
C THR A 144 7.42 4.75 -22.13
N ALA A 145 7.03 5.98 -22.51
CA ALA A 145 6.21 6.86 -21.69
C ALA A 145 4.87 6.22 -21.28
N ALA A 146 4.19 5.53 -22.20
CA ALA A 146 2.93 4.83 -21.91
C ALA A 146 3.09 3.78 -20.80
N THR A 147 4.16 2.98 -20.84
CA THR A 147 4.45 1.97 -19.81
C THR A 147 4.73 2.61 -18.45
N LYS A 148 5.46 3.74 -18.43
CA LYS A 148 5.74 4.49 -17.20
C LYS A 148 4.46 5.04 -16.57
N THR A 149 3.57 5.65 -17.36
CA THR A 149 2.27 6.16 -16.88
C THR A 149 1.38 5.02 -16.38
N PHE A 150 1.37 3.88 -17.08
CA PHE A 150 0.63 2.70 -16.65
C PHE A 150 1.17 2.14 -15.32
N LEU A 151 2.49 2.01 -15.17
CA LEU A 151 3.12 1.59 -13.91
C LEU A 151 2.82 2.57 -12.77
N ALA A 152 2.83 3.88 -13.05
CA ALA A 152 2.43 4.89 -12.08
C ALA A 152 0.97 4.72 -11.65
N SER A 153 0.07 4.42 -12.58
CA SER A 153 -1.33 4.08 -12.28
C SER A 153 -1.44 2.82 -11.44
N TYR A 154 -0.64 1.78 -11.73
CA TYR A 154 -0.65 0.54 -10.95
C TYR A 154 -0.15 0.77 -9.53
N VAL A 155 0.95 1.50 -9.35
CA VAL A 155 1.43 1.91 -8.02
C VAL A 155 0.36 2.74 -7.28
N THR A 156 -0.32 3.65 -7.99
CA THR A 156 -1.41 4.45 -7.42
C THR A 156 -2.57 3.58 -6.95
N LEU A 157 -2.96 2.53 -7.71
CA LEU A 157 -3.96 1.55 -7.28
C LEU A 157 -3.56 0.87 -5.97
N ALA A 158 -2.29 0.46 -5.87
CA ALA A 158 -1.76 -0.17 -4.66
C ALA A 158 -1.75 0.78 -3.46
N ASN A 159 -1.49 2.07 -3.69
CA ASN A 159 -1.60 3.09 -2.64
C ASN A 159 -3.04 3.26 -2.16
N VAL A 160 -4.01 3.33 -3.09
CA VAL A 160 -5.45 3.40 -2.75
C VAL A 160 -5.89 2.18 -1.94
N LEU A 161 -5.43 0.99 -2.32
CA LEU A 161 -5.67 -0.23 -1.54
C LEU A 161 -5.12 -0.09 -0.11
N GLY A 162 -3.87 0.37 0.04
CA GLY A 162 -3.27 0.65 1.34
C GLY A 162 -4.07 1.64 2.17
N TYR A 163 -4.59 2.71 1.56
CA TYR A 163 -5.43 3.68 2.24
C TYR A 163 -6.76 3.09 2.71
N ILE A 164 -7.42 2.28 1.88
CA ILE A 164 -8.67 1.60 2.25
C ILE A 164 -8.41 0.64 3.42
N ILE A 165 -7.36 -0.18 3.35
CA ILE A 165 -6.99 -1.11 4.43
C ILE A 165 -6.72 -0.34 5.73
N ALA A 166 -5.90 0.71 5.68
CA ALA A 166 -5.52 1.48 6.86
C ALA A 166 -6.70 2.26 7.46
N GLY A 167 -7.55 2.81 6.60
CA GLY A 167 -8.63 3.71 7.00
C GLY A 167 -9.97 3.02 7.28
N ARG A 168 -10.17 1.74 6.92
CA ARG A 168 -11.44 1.00 7.07
C ARG A 168 -12.10 1.19 8.44
N LYS A 169 -11.35 0.98 9.52
CA LYS A 169 -11.83 1.10 10.92
C LYS A 169 -12.17 2.54 11.31
N SER A 170 -11.46 3.52 10.74
CA SER A 170 -11.72 4.94 10.96
C SER A 170 -12.93 5.42 10.17
N ARG A 171 -13.14 4.87 8.96
CA ARG A 171 -14.27 5.24 8.10
C ARG A 171 -15.61 4.99 8.77
N TRP A 172 -15.79 3.82 9.39
CA TRP A 172 -16.99 3.50 10.19
C TRP A 172 -17.33 4.54 11.25
N LYS A 173 -16.32 5.08 11.91
CA LYS A 173 -16.50 6.03 13.01
C LYS A 173 -16.75 7.46 12.52
N ARG A 174 -16.25 7.80 11.33
CA ARG A 174 -16.21 9.16 10.78
C ARG A 174 -17.29 9.43 9.74
N ASP A 175 -17.70 8.40 8.99
CA ASP A 175 -18.73 8.50 7.95
C ASP A 175 -20.13 8.39 8.57
N LYS A 176 -20.80 9.54 8.70
CA LYS A 176 -22.15 9.62 9.28
C LYS A 176 -23.18 8.86 8.44
N HIS A 177 -23.06 8.88 7.11
CA HIS A 177 -24.04 8.25 6.22
C HIS A 177 -23.91 6.71 6.29
N LEU A 178 -22.67 6.21 6.28
CA LEU A 178 -22.39 4.79 6.48
C LEU A 178 -22.80 4.32 7.88
N ALA A 179 -22.54 5.12 8.92
CA ALA A 179 -22.96 4.79 10.28
C ALA A 179 -24.49 4.85 10.47
N GLN A 180 -25.20 5.68 9.72
CA GLN A 180 -26.66 5.81 9.77
C GLN A 180 -27.37 4.66 9.08
N SER A 181 -26.92 4.23 7.90
CA SER A 181 -27.57 3.14 7.14
C SER A 181 -27.66 1.83 7.92
N MET A 182 -26.77 1.61 8.89
CA MET A 182 -26.80 0.43 9.79
C MET A 182 -27.48 0.66 11.14
N ARG A 183 -27.78 1.91 11.51
CA ARG A 183 -28.59 2.24 12.70
C ARG A 183 -30.09 2.11 12.43
N ILE A 184 -30.51 2.03 11.18
CA ILE A 184 -31.91 1.76 10.76
C ILE A 184 -32.22 0.27 10.97
N GLY A 185 -32.07 -0.21 12.21
CA GLY A 185 -32.74 -1.41 12.70
C GLY A 185 -34.16 -1.05 13.16
N PRO A 186 -34.97 -2.01 13.65
CA PRO A 186 -36.41 -1.86 13.88
C PRO A 186 -36.79 -0.82 14.96
N ALA A 187 -35.86 -0.01 15.48
CA ALA A 187 -36.13 1.06 16.44
C ALA A 187 -37.13 2.14 15.94
N MET A 188 -37.44 2.19 14.63
CA MET A 188 -38.53 3.02 14.10
C MET A 188 -39.90 2.33 14.06
N SER A 189 -39.96 1.00 14.15
CA SER A 189 -41.18 0.29 14.49
C SER A 189 -41.21 0.15 16.01
N GLY A 190 -42.16 0.73 16.74
CA GLY A 190 -42.19 0.76 18.21
C GLY A 190 -42.31 -0.62 18.92
N ARG A 191 -41.68 -1.67 18.41
CA ARG A 191 -41.66 -3.03 18.92
C ARG A 191 -40.29 -3.27 19.57
N SER A 192 -40.28 -3.25 20.90
CA SER A 192 -39.13 -3.51 21.77
C SER A 192 -38.54 -4.90 21.51
N GLY A 193 -37.53 -4.97 20.63
CA GLY A 193 -36.77 -6.17 20.30
C GLY A 193 -35.41 -5.79 19.74
N GLY A 194 -34.60 -5.12 20.56
CA GLY A 194 -33.31 -4.54 20.16
C GLY A 194 -32.25 -5.59 19.90
N MET A 195 -32.03 -5.94 18.62
CA MET A 195 -30.78 -6.58 18.21
C MET A 195 -29.63 -5.60 18.49
N LYS A 196 -28.66 -6.01 19.31
CA LYS A 196 -27.51 -5.16 19.69
C LYS A 196 -26.73 -4.79 18.43
N LEU A 197 -26.74 -3.50 18.06
CA LEU A 197 -25.98 -2.95 16.94
C LEU A 197 -24.46 -3.24 17.02
N THR A 198 -23.96 -3.57 18.22
CA THR A 198 -22.58 -4.05 18.43
C THR A 198 -22.28 -5.37 17.71
N GLY A 199 -23.29 -6.23 17.49
CA GLY A 199 -23.13 -7.49 16.76
C GLY A 199 -22.93 -7.28 15.26
N LEU A 200 -23.65 -6.30 14.69
CA LEU A 200 -23.59 -5.98 13.27
C LEU A 200 -22.27 -5.27 12.89
N ASP A 201 -21.79 -4.38 13.76
CA ASP A 201 -20.45 -3.78 13.65
C ASP A 201 -19.35 -4.84 13.66
N LYS A 202 -19.46 -5.83 14.55
CA LYS A 202 -18.50 -6.94 14.63
C LYS A 202 -18.54 -7.84 13.39
N SER A 203 -19.72 -8.11 12.81
CA SER A 203 -19.83 -8.92 11.60
C SER A 203 -19.27 -8.20 10.37
N GLU A 204 -19.51 -6.90 10.22
CA GLU A 204 -18.92 -6.13 9.11
C GLU A 204 -17.41 -5.98 9.27
N ALA A 205 -16.91 -5.70 10.48
CA ALA A 205 -15.47 -5.70 10.74
C ALA A 205 -14.82 -7.05 10.42
N GLY A 206 -15.47 -8.16 10.79
CA GLY A 206 -15.00 -9.51 10.45
C GLY A 206 -15.03 -9.78 8.94
N ARG A 207 -16.05 -9.28 8.23
CA ARG A 207 -16.13 -9.35 6.77
C ARG A 207 -14.99 -8.56 6.12
N GLU A 208 -14.75 -7.33 6.55
CA GLU A 208 -13.64 -6.51 6.08
C GLU A 208 -12.30 -7.18 6.31
N ASP A 209 -12.05 -7.73 7.50
CA ASP A 209 -10.81 -8.42 7.80
C ASP A 209 -10.63 -9.65 6.87
N THR A 210 -11.71 -10.36 6.55
CA THR A 210 -11.68 -11.46 5.58
C THR A 210 -11.32 -10.98 4.17
N GLU A 211 -11.98 -9.92 3.69
CA GLU A 211 -11.68 -9.33 2.37
C GLU A 211 -10.25 -8.81 2.29
N VAL A 212 -9.73 -8.21 3.37
CA VAL A 212 -8.32 -7.79 3.45
C VAL A 212 -7.39 -8.99 3.26
N GLN A 213 -7.64 -10.13 3.91
CA GLN A 213 -6.80 -11.32 3.72
C GLN A 213 -6.84 -11.84 2.28
N VAL A 214 -8.02 -11.83 1.65
CA VAL A 214 -8.19 -12.23 0.24
C VAL A 214 -7.41 -11.30 -0.69
N VAL A 215 -7.45 -9.99 -0.48
CA VAL A 215 -6.70 -9.06 -1.33
C VAL A 215 -5.20 -9.17 -1.09
N LEU A 216 -4.77 -9.33 0.17
CA LEU A 216 -3.36 -9.44 0.53
C LEU A 216 -2.71 -10.73 0.03
N SER A 217 -3.46 -11.83 -0.11
CA SER A 217 -2.92 -13.05 -0.73
C SER A 217 -2.57 -12.80 -2.20
N VAL A 218 -3.51 -12.24 -2.98
CA VAL A 218 -3.28 -11.89 -4.39
C VAL A 218 -2.18 -10.85 -4.54
N TRP A 219 -2.15 -9.83 -3.68
CA TRP A 219 -1.10 -8.79 -3.73
C TRP A 219 0.31 -9.38 -3.56
N ARG A 220 0.51 -10.29 -2.60
CA ARG A 220 1.82 -10.88 -2.31
C ARG A 220 2.42 -11.64 -3.50
N GLU A 221 1.58 -12.28 -4.31
CA GLU A 221 2.01 -13.07 -5.47
C GLU A 221 2.63 -12.20 -6.58
N GLN A 222 2.20 -10.94 -6.68
CA GLN A 222 2.59 -10.05 -7.77
C GLN A 222 3.45 -8.85 -7.35
N ALA A 223 3.46 -8.49 -6.06
CA ALA A 223 4.16 -7.31 -5.54
C ALA A 223 5.66 -7.31 -5.92
N GLY A 224 6.32 -8.47 -5.86
CA GLY A 224 7.72 -8.62 -6.26
C GLY A 224 7.95 -8.32 -7.74
N ARG A 225 7.06 -8.80 -8.62
CA ARG A 225 7.14 -8.56 -10.08
C ARG A 225 6.92 -7.09 -10.41
N LEU A 226 5.97 -6.45 -9.73
CA LEU A 226 5.72 -5.03 -9.87
C LEU A 226 6.92 -4.19 -9.41
N LYS A 227 7.54 -4.54 -8.27
CA LYS A 227 8.79 -3.90 -7.81
C LYS A 227 9.88 -3.97 -8.87
N THR A 228 10.12 -5.15 -9.45
CA THR A 228 11.11 -5.31 -10.53
C THR A 228 10.77 -4.48 -11.77
N ALA A 229 9.50 -4.44 -12.18
CA ALA A 229 9.06 -3.64 -13.32
C ALA A 229 9.25 -2.14 -13.08
N VAL A 230 8.88 -1.65 -11.90
CA VAL A 230 9.06 -0.24 -11.50
C VAL A 230 10.54 0.13 -11.45
N THR A 231 11.38 -0.69 -10.81
CA THR A 231 12.84 -0.46 -10.79
C THR A 231 13.42 -0.41 -12.21
N GLY A 232 12.99 -1.32 -13.09
CA GLY A 232 13.43 -1.32 -14.49
C GLY A 232 12.97 -0.11 -15.31
N ALA A 233 11.84 0.51 -14.95
CA ALA A 233 11.34 1.73 -15.60
C ALA A 233 11.93 3.03 -15.00
N SER A 234 12.43 2.97 -13.76
CA SER A 234 12.84 4.11 -12.94
C SER A 234 14.28 4.60 -13.21
N VAL A 235 15.00 3.99 -14.16
CA VAL A 235 16.40 4.32 -14.52
C VAL A 235 16.62 5.80 -14.90
N HIS A 236 15.55 6.59 -15.11
CA HIS A 236 15.61 8.03 -15.44
C HIS A 236 14.73 8.93 -14.54
N GLY A 237 14.76 8.74 -13.22
CA GLY A 237 14.33 9.78 -12.27
C GLY A 237 12.86 9.76 -11.81
N SER A 238 12.08 8.73 -12.17
CA SER A 238 10.73 8.54 -11.63
C SER A 238 10.77 7.87 -10.25
N LYS A 239 10.47 8.62 -9.18
CA LYS A 239 10.45 8.17 -7.76
C LYS A 239 9.25 7.25 -7.42
N LEU A 240 8.84 6.40 -8.35
CA LEU A 240 7.75 5.45 -8.11
C LEU A 240 8.23 4.38 -7.12
N THR A 241 7.55 4.31 -5.97
CA THR A 241 7.85 3.31 -4.94
C THR A 241 6.64 2.41 -4.77
N VAL A 242 6.82 1.10 -4.90
CA VAL A 242 5.74 0.13 -4.68
C VAL A 242 5.48 0.00 -3.18
N PRO A 243 4.25 0.21 -2.70
CA PRO A 243 3.94 0.17 -1.27
C PRO A 243 4.07 -1.24 -0.69
N GLU A 244 4.39 -1.32 0.61
CA GLU A 244 4.31 -2.58 1.35
C GLU A 244 2.97 -2.67 2.07
N LEU A 245 2.12 -3.60 1.63
CA LEU A 245 0.79 -3.82 2.19
C LEU A 245 0.81 -4.97 3.19
N GLY A 246 0.15 -4.77 4.32
CA GLY A 246 -0.09 -5.77 5.35
C GLY A 246 -1.48 -5.58 5.95
N ASP A 247 -1.88 -6.46 6.87
CA ASP A 247 -3.21 -6.43 7.48
C ASP A 247 -3.41 -5.19 8.37
N ALA A 248 -2.41 -4.91 9.20
CA ALA A 248 -2.34 -3.70 10.00
C ALA A 248 -1.32 -2.72 9.38
N LEU A 249 -1.83 -1.61 8.86
CA LEU A 249 -1.03 -0.50 8.34
C LEU A 249 -1.13 0.67 9.31
N PRO A 250 -0.06 0.96 10.09
CA PRO A 250 -0.08 2.06 11.05
C PRO A 250 -0.31 3.41 10.36
N VAL A 251 -1.22 4.19 10.94
CA VAL A 251 -1.52 5.55 10.49
C VAL A 251 -0.91 6.53 11.51
N ARG A 252 -0.15 7.49 11.02
CA ARG A 252 0.37 8.61 11.82
C ARG A 252 -0.16 9.93 11.29
N VAL A 253 -0.18 10.95 12.13
CA VAL A 253 -0.44 12.32 11.68
C VAL A 253 0.89 12.95 11.26
N ALA A 254 0.97 13.45 10.03
CA ALA A 254 2.12 14.17 9.54
C ALA A 254 2.16 15.59 10.08
N LYS A 255 3.37 16.11 10.28
CA LYS A 255 3.58 17.44 10.83
C LYS A 255 3.57 18.49 9.71
N GLY A 256 3.28 19.74 10.05
CA GLY A 256 3.36 20.85 9.09
C GLY A 256 4.76 21.00 8.45
N SER A 257 5.83 20.61 9.17
CA SER A 257 7.20 20.55 8.63
C SER A 257 7.39 19.52 7.52
N GLU A 258 6.49 18.55 7.41
CA GLU A 258 6.45 17.54 6.33
C GLU A 258 5.47 17.96 5.22
N GLY A 259 5.02 19.23 5.22
CA GLY A 259 4.07 19.77 4.25
C GLY A 259 2.61 19.35 4.51
N ALA A 260 2.30 18.75 5.66
CA ALA A 260 0.95 18.29 5.95
C ALA A 260 0.00 19.44 6.27
N ILE A 261 -1.17 19.43 5.61
CA ILE A 261 -2.26 20.37 5.88
C ILE A 261 -3.37 19.62 6.62
N THR A 262 -3.78 20.16 7.76
CA THR A 262 -4.85 19.56 8.59
C THR A 262 -6.21 19.76 7.95
N SER A 263 -6.99 18.68 7.83
CA SER A 263 -8.37 18.71 7.37
C SER A 263 -9.35 18.39 8.50
N THR A 264 -10.48 19.10 8.51
CA THR A 264 -11.60 18.76 9.40
C THR A 264 -12.39 17.55 8.90
N GLN A 265 -12.36 17.30 7.59
CA GLN A 265 -13.08 16.22 6.93
C GLN A 265 -12.15 15.07 6.56
N ALA A 266 -12.66 13.84 6.74
CA ALA A 266 -11.98 12.63 6.30
C ALA A 266 -12.34 12.30 4.84
N CYS A 267 -11.45 11.60 4.15
CA CYS A 267 -11.68 11.13 2.80
C CYS A 267 -12.90 10.21 2.74
N ALA A 268 -13.87 10.53 1.87
CA ALA A 268 -15.10 9.75 1.74
C ALA A 268 -14.86 8.28 1.31
N LEU A 269 -13.77 7.99 0.59
CA LEU A 269 -13.45 6.62 0.15
C LEU A 269 -12.75 5.79 1.23
N CYS A 270 -11.63 6.29 1.77
CA CYS A 270 -10.78 5.52 2.67
C CYS A 270 -10.99 5.87 4.16
N GLY A 271 -11.59 7.01 4.48
CA GLY A 271 -11.80 7.45 5.86
C GLY A 271 -10.58 8.08 6.55
N LEU A 272 -9.45 8.18 5.87
CA LEU A 272 -8.25 8.89 6.33
C LEU A 272 -8.38 10.39 6.11
N LYS A 273 -7.85 11.21 7.02
CA LYS A 273 -7.76 12.67 6.87
C LYS A 273 -6.56 13.06 6.01
N ARG A 274 -6.59 14.30 5.52
CA ARG A 274 -5.52 14.88 4.70
C ARG A 274 -4.15 14.83 5.37
N GLU A 275 -4.07 15.04 6.67
CA GLU A 275 -2.82 15.01 7.44
C GLU A 275 -2.40 13.60 7.87
N GLU A 276 -3.24 12.60 7.67
CA GLU A 276 -2.92 11.22 8.04
C GLU A 276 -2.03 10.59 6.96
N ARG A 277 -0.99 9.87 7.39
CA ARG A 277 -0.05 9.14 6.54
C ARG A 277 0.01 7.68 6.96
N VAL A 278 -0.05 6.80 5.98
CA VAL A 278 0.03 5.35 6.14
C VAL A 278 1.48 4.92 6.01
N ALA A 279 2.00 4.29 7.07
CA ALA A 279 3.37 3.78 7.09
C ALA A 279 3.59 2.79 5.95
N LYS A 280 4.74 2.91 5.26
CA LYS A 280 5.16 2.06 4.13
C LYS A 280 4.31 2.15 2.84
N VAL A 281 3.28 2.99 2.85
CA VAL A 281 2.49 3.35 1.66
C VAL A 281 2.85 4.77 1.23
N ASP A 282 2.82 5.71 2.17
CA ASP A 282 3.17 7.11 1.92
C ASP A 282 4.69 7.33 2.01
N VAL A 283 5.38 7.10 0.89
CA VAL A 283 6.81 7.36 0.77
C VAL A 283 7.03 8.71 0.09
N ALA A 284 7.49 9.70 0.85
CA ALA A 284 7.79 11.05 0.37
C ALA A 284 6.63 11.73 -0.39
N VAL A 285 5.44 11.67 0.19
CA VAL A 285 4.24 12.35 -0.32
C VAL A 285 4.31 13.84 -0.02
N GLU A 286 4.20 14.66 -1.06
CA GLU A 286 4.09 16.12 -0.96
C GLU A 286 2.62 16.55 -1.06
N ASP A 287 2.22 17.49 -0.22
CA ASP A 287 0.84 18.01 -0.14
C ASP A 287 0.81 19.54 -0.34
N SER A 288 1.70 20.04 -1.20
CA SER A 288 1.92 21.48 -1.39
C SER A 288 1.10 22.09 -2.53
N PHE A 289 0.65 21.32 -3.51
CA PHE A 289 0.00 21.82 -4.73
C PHE A 289 -1.28 21.09 -5.13
N GLY A 290 -2.04 20.55 -4.16
CA GLY A 290 -3.30 19.82 -4.45
C GLY A 290 -3.10 18.47 -5.15
N GLU A 291 -1.87 17.97 -5.16
CA GLU A 291 -1.51 16.68 -5.75
C GLU A 291 -1.98 15.51 -4.90
N PHE A 292 -2.06 15.71 -3.58
CA PHE A 292 -2.50 14.69 -2.63
C PHE A 292 -4.00 14.76 -2.31
N TRP A 293 -4.57 15.97 -2.24
CA TRP A 293 -5.94 16.20 -1.79
C TRP A 293 -6.71 17.10 -2.76
N VAL A 294 -7.99 16.78 -2.98
CA VAL A 294 -8.90 17.55 -3.84
C VAL A 294 -9.87 18.35 -2.98
N GLU A 295 -9.70 19.67 -3.01
CA GLU A 295 -10.59 20.59 -2.31
C GLU A 295 -12.03 20.52 -2.85
N GLY A 296 -13.01 20.73 -1.97
CA GLY A 296 -14.44 20.65 -2.29
C GLY A 296 -15.03 19.23 -2.23
N THR A 297 -14.30 18.22 -2.72
CA THR A 297 -14.75 16.80 -2.59
C THR A 297 -14.32 16.16 -1.27
N ASN A 298 -13.36 16.76 -0.55
CA ASN A 298 -12.78 16.21 0.67
C ASN A 298 -12.25 14.78 0.48
N MET A 299 -11.47 14.54 -0.58
CA MET A 299 -10.91 13.23 -0.89
C MET A 299 -9.44 13.33 -1.28
N HIS A 300 -8.69 12.26 -1.01
CA HIS A 300 -7.40 12.07 -1.66
C HIS A 300 -7.59 12.00 -3.17
N ARG A 301 -6.69 12.62 -3.93
CA ARG A 301 -6.74 12.64 -5.40
C ARG A 301 -6.83 11.24 -5.99
N SER A 302 -5.98 10.33 -5.52
CA SER A 302 -5.96 8.94 -5.97
C SER A 302 -7.24 8.20 -5.62
N CYS A 303 -7.81 8.44 -4.44
CA CYS A 303 -9.10 7.89 -4.03
C CYS A 303 -10.26 8.39 -4.90
N LEU A 304 -10.32 9.69 -5.20
CA LEU A 304 -11.35 10.24 -6.08
C LEU A 304 -11.23 9.65 -7.48
N ARG A 305 -10.01 9.55 -7.99
CA ARG A 305 -9.76 8.98 -9.32
C ARG A 305 -10.13 7.50 -9.40
N PHE A 306 -9.78 6.72 -8.36
CA PHE A 306 -10.23 5.33 -8.23
C PHE A 306 -11.76 5.25 -8.26
N TRP A 307 -12.45 6.10 -7.50
CA TRP A 307 -13.90 6.11 -7.50
C TRP A 307 -14.48 6.38 -8.89
N GLU A 308 -13.97 7.37 -9.62
CA GLU A 308 -14.44 7.69 -10.97
C GLU A 308 -14.33 6.51 -11.94
N LEU A 309 -13.20 5.78 -11.89
CA LEU A 309 -12.93 4.64 -12.78
C LEU A 309 -13.73 3.39 -12.41
N PHE A 310 -13.92 3.13 -11.12
CA PHE A 310 -14.45 1.86 -10.65
C PHE A 310 -15.90 1.91 -10.16
N LYS A 311 -16.53 3.09 -10.01
CA LYS A 311 -17.90 3.22 -9.50
C LYS A 311 -18.92 2.32 -10.21
N ALA A 312 -18.89 2.23 -11.54
CA ALA A 312 -19.84 1.41 -12.29
C ALA A 312 -19.71 -0.09 -11.95
N ARG A 313 -18.47 -0.56 -11.82
CA ARG A 313 -18.15 -1.96 -11.44
C ARG A 313 -18.44 -2.25 -9.97
N LEU A 314 -18.36 -1.24 -9.11
CA LEU A 314 -18.69 -1.35 -7.68
C LEU A 314 -20.21 -1.34 -7.45
N MET A 315 -20.96 -0.61 -8.26
CA MET A 315 -22.42 -0.53 -8.16
C MET A 315 -23.14 -1.75 -8.73
N SER A 316 -22.46 -2.58 -9.53
CA SER A 316 -22.99 -3.84 -10.04
C SER A 316 -22.75 -5.04 -9.11
N ARG A 317 -22.16 -4.82 -7.93
CA ARG A 317 -21.86 -5.85 -6.92
C ARG A 317 -22.90 -5.83 -5.82
#